data_AF-F5L5C6-F1
#
_entry.id   AF-F5L5C6-F1
#
_cell.length_a   1.000
_cell.length_b   1.000
_cell.length_c   1.000
_cell.angle_alpha   90.00
_cell.angle_beta   90.00
_cell.angle_gamma   90.00
#
_symmetry.space_group_name_H-M   'P 1'
#
loop_
_entity.id
_entity.type
_entity.pdbx_description
1 polymer ?
#
loop_
_entity_poly.entity_id
_entity_poly.type
_entity_poly.pdbx_seq_one_letter_code
_entity_poly.pdbx_strand_id
1 'polypeptide(L)'
;MIHILLMFTVVIAASFSIFYSFKTRSYRKQYYEMAVFKKAKKKPKKKEKQVFHMMKYYNAKTNIAMGTMLSAMAMIQFMFSELTGWVIGVAIAFLALGLFNLIMGIRHYRMYAPKVYADTKHT
;
A
#
# COMPACT_ATOMS: atom_id res chain seq x y z
N MET A 1 25.08 -6.60 21.56
CA MET A 1 24.50 -5.23 21.59
C MET A 1 24.07 -4.72 20.22
N ILE A 2 24.91 -4.81 19.18
CA ILE A 2 24.60 -4.29 17.83
C ILE A 2 23.33 -4.92 17.22
N HIS A 3 23.14 -6.24 17.35
CA HIS A 3 21.94 -6.91 16.83
C HIS A 3 20.63 -6.48 17.51
N ILE A 4 20.65 -6.20 18.82
CA ILE A 4 19.48 -5.71 19.56
C ILE A 4 19.12 -4.30 19.10
N LEU A 5 20.13 -3.46 18.86
CA LEU A 5 19.94 -2.11 18.33
C LEU A 5 19.32 -2.13 16.92
N LEU A 6 19.74 -3.08 16.09
CA LEU A 6 19.29 -3.24 14.70
C LEU A 6 17.86 -3.81 14.61
N MET A 7 17.50 -4.72 15.53
CA MET A 7 16.11 -5.18 15.69
C MET A 7 15.20 -4.02 16.14
N PHE A 8 15.67 -3.19 17.08
CA PHE A 8 14.93 -2.00 17.52
C PHE A 8 14.72 -1.01 16.39
N THR A 9 15.73 -0.74 15.55
CA THR A 9 15.57 0.17 14.41
C THR A 9 14.62 -0.37 13.35
N VAL A 10 14.61 -1.69 13.08
CA VAL A 10 13.65 -2.32 12.16
C VAL A 10 12.23 -2.25 12.72
N VAL A 11 12.03 -2.50 14.02
CA VAL A 11 10.72 -2.37 14.67
C VAL A 11 10.24 -0.91 14.68
N ILE A 12 11.13 0.04 14.93
CA ILE A 12 10.83 1.48 14.85
C ILE A 12 10.48 1.89 13.42
N ALA A 13 11.24 1.43 12.41
CA ALA A 13 10.97 1.72 11.00
C ALA A 13 9.66 1.09 10.52
N ALA A 14 9.36 -0.15 10.91
CA ALA A 14 8.09 -0.81 10.64
C ALA A 14 6.93 -0.07 11.33
N SER A 15 7.12 0.35 12.58
CA SER A 15 6.13 1.14 13.33
C SER A 15 5.90 2.52 12.70
N PHE A 16 6.95 3.19 12.21
CA PHE A 16 6.85 4.44 11.46
C PHE A 16 6.14 4.23 10.11
N SER A 17 6.40 3.13 9.41
CA SER A 17 5.74 2.78 8.15
C SER A 17 4.25 2.46 8.38
N ILE A 18 3.91 1.77 9.46
CA ILE A 18 2.53 1.57 9.93
C ILE A 18 1.89 2.91 10.32
N PHE A 19 2.59 3.78 11.04
CA PHE A 19 2.12 5.10 11.43
C PHE A 19 1.84 6.00 10.22
N TYR A 20 2.71 6.01 9.20
CA TYR A 20 2.46 6.70 7.94
C TYR A 20 1.34 6.04 7.12
N SER A 21 1.21 4.70 7.18
CA SER A 21 0.05 3.99 6.65
C SER A 21 -1.26 4.34 7.39
N PHE A 22 -1.20 4.75 8.65
CA PHE A 22 -2.32 5.29 9.42
C PHE A 22 -2.56 6.78 9.12
N LYS A 23 -1.52 7.56 8.84
CA LYS A 23 -1.64 8.94 8.36
C LYS A 23 -2.29 9.00 6.97
N THR A 24 -2.02 8.01 6.10
CA THR A 24 -2.75 7.83 4.83
C THR A 24 -4.22 7.42 5.03
N ARG A 25 -4.56 6.79 6.17
CA ARG A 25 -5.96 6.61 6.63
C ARG A 25 -6.65 7.95 6.96
N SER A 26 -5.91 8.99 7.35
CA SER A 26 -6.47 10.34 7.59
C SER A 26 -7.03 10.97 6.30
N TYR A 27 -6.34 10.80 5.16
CA TYR A 27 -6.88 11.20 3.85
C TYR A 27 -8.12 10.38 3.48
N ARG A 28 -8.12 9.07 3.80
CA ARG A 28 -9.29 8.20 3.62
C ARG A 28 -10.50 8.70 4.43
N LYS A 29 -10.28 9.27 5.63
CA LYS A 29 -11.32 9.89 6.47
C LYS A 29 -11.92 11.14 5.80
N GLN A 30 -11.10 12.01 5.21
CA GLN A 30 -11.58 13.16 4.41
C GLN A 30 -12.41 12.73 3.19
N TYR A 31 -12.02 11.66 2.47
CA TYR A 31 -12.83 11.12 1.36
C TYR A 31 -14.13 10.45 1.82
N TYR A 32 -14.12 9.79 2.99
CA TYR A 32 -15.34 9.20 3.58
C TYR A 32 -16.28 10.28 4.10
N GLU A 33 -15.79 11.36 4.69
CA GLU A 33 -16.63 12.51 5.07
C GLU A 33 -17.25 13.16 3.83
N MET A 34 -16.50 13.31 2.73
CA MET A 34 -17.07 13.73 1.43
C MET A 34 -18.10 12.74 0.86
N ALA A 35 -17.92 11.42 1.04
CA ALA A 35 -18.83 10.39 0.55
C ALA A 35 -20.08 10.20 1.43
N VAL A 36 -19.97 10.40 2.74
CA VAL A 36 -21.07 10.35 3.72
C VAL A 36 -21.93 11.60 3.60
N PHE A 37 -21.34 12.79 3.38
CA PHE A 37 -22.10 13.99 2.99
C PHE A 37 -22.86 13.81 1.66
N LYS A 38 -22.36 12.98 0.72
CA LYS A 38 -23.01 12.73 -0.58
C LYS A 38 -24.03 11.61 -0.62
N LYS A 39 -24.03 10.71 0.38
CA LYS A 39 -25.13 9.75 0.57
C LYS A 39 -26.46 10.45 0.85
N ALA A 40 -26.46 11.72 1.22
CA ALA A 40 -27.64 12.58 1.36
C ALA A 40 -28.22 13.10 0.02
N LYS A 41 -28.33 12.25 -1.02
CA LYS A 41 -29.04 12.48 -2.31
C LYS A 41 -28.19 13.06 -3.47
N LYS A 42 -27.64 12.21 -4.35
CA LYS A 42 -27.60 12.33 -5.83
C LYS A 42 -26.64 11.30 -6.47
N LYS A 43 -26.96 10.82 -7.69
CA LYS A 43 -26.06 9.97 -8.51
C LYS A 43 -24.67 10.66 -8.61
N PRO A 44 -23.55 9.96 -8.42
CA PRO A 44 -22.22 10.57 -8.41
C PRO A 44 -21.95 11.27 -9.75
N LYS A 45 -21.66 12.57 -9.69
CA LYS A 45 -21.37 13.41 -10.87
C LYS A 45 -20.10 12.88 -11.57
N LYS A 46 -19.97 13.06 -12.89
CA LYS A 46 -18.82 12.57 -13.71
C LYS A 46 -17.46 12.84 -13.05
N LYS A 47 -17.24 14.07 -12.53
CA LYS A 47 -16.02 14.47 -11.79
C LYS A 47 -15.70 13.60 -10.56
N GLU A 48 -16.71 13.07 -9.88
CA GLU A 48 -16.52 12.24 -8.69
C GLU A 48 -16.06 10.82 -9.02
N LYS A 49 -16.54 10.26 -10.13
CA LYS A 49 -16.03 8.98 -10.65
C LYS A 49 -14.56 9.10 -11.06
N GLN A 50 -14.17 10.24 -11.67
CA GLN A 50 -12.79 10.53 -12.06
C GLN A 50 -11.85 10.55 -10.84
N VAL A 51 -12.23 11.27 -9.77
CA VAL A 51 -11.45 11.32 -8.53
C VAL A 51 -11.32 9.95 -7.89
N PHE A 52 -12.39 9.15 -7.89
CA PHE A 52 -12.35 7.78 -7.38
C PHE A 52 -11.41 6.87 -8.18
N HIS A 53 -11.45 6.93 -9.52
CA HIS A 53 -10.54 6.16 -10.37
C HIS A 53 -9.09 6.55 -10.15
N MET A 54 -8.78 7.85 -10.05
CA MET A 54 -7.45 8.33 -9.70
C MET A 54 -6.98 7.79 -8.35
N MET A 55 -7.81 7.90 -7.30
CA MET A 55 -7.45 7.40 -5.97
C MET A 55 -7.14 5.90 -6.00
N LYS A 56 -7.95 5.10 -6.70
CA LYS A 56 -7.72 3.66 -6.83
C LYS A 56 -6.46 3.34 -7.64
N TYR A 57 -6.14 4.12 -8.66
CA TYR A 57 -4.91 4.01 -9.44
C TYR A 57 -3.66 4.33 -8.61
N TYR A 58 -3.68 5.40 -7.82
CA TYR A 58 -2.58 5.73 -6.90
C TYR A 58 -2.39 4.66 -5.83
N ASN A 59 -3.49 4.19 -5.22
CA ASN A 59 -3.43 3.08 -4.25
C ASN A 59 -2.87 1.79 -4.88
N ALA A 60 -3.12 1.56 -6.18
CA ALA A 60 -2.55 0.43 -6.89
C ALA A 60 -1.02 0.57 -6.99
N LYS A 61 -0.53 1.76 -7.38
CA LYS A 61 0.92 2.04 -7.43
C LYS A 61 1.60 1.89 -6.08
N THR A 62 1.00 2.42 -5.01
CA THR A 62 1.57 2.30 -3.66
C THR A 62 1.61 0.86 -3.20
N ASN A 63 0.58 0.06 -3.50
CA ASN A 63 0.58 -1.37 -3.18
C ASN A 63 1.67 -2.14 -3.95
N ILE A 64 1.88 -1.82 -5.23
CA ILE A 64 2.98 -2.40 -6.00
C ILE A 64 4.32 -2.05 -5.35
N ALA A 65 4.57 -0.76 -5.09
CA ALA A 65 5.83 -0.30 -4.51
C ALA A 65 6.11 -0.93 -3.12
N MET A 66 5.11 -0.94 -2.25
CA MET A 66 5.22 -1.55 -0.92
C MET A 66 5.39 -3.07 -1.01
N GLY A 67 4.70 -3.73 -1.96
CA GLY A 67 4.85 -5.16 -2.23
C GLY A 67 6.25 -5.53 -2.69
N THR A 68 6.81 -4.78 -3.64
CA THR A 68 8.19 -4.96 -4.12
C THR A 68 9.20 -4.73 -3.00
N MET A 69 9.03 -3.66 -2.21
CA MET A 69 9.92 -3.37 -1.08
C MET A 69 9.92 -4.50 -0.04
N LEU A 70 8.75 -4.96 0.40
CA LEU A 70 8.64 -6.06 1.38
C LEU A 70 9.23 -7.37 0.85
N SER A 71 8.99 -7.66 -0.43
CA SER A 71 9.57 -8.85 -1.07
C SER A 71 11.10 -8.77 -1.16
N ALA A 72 11.65 -7.60 -1.48
CA ALA A 72 13.09 -7.37 -1.49
C ALA A 72 13.71 -7.50 -0.09
N MET A 73 13.04 -6.95 0.95
CA MET A 73 13.49 -7.09 2.33
C MET A 73 13.49 -8.56 2.78
N ALA A 74 12.49 -9.35 2.38
CA ALA A 74 12.46 -10.78 2.65
C ALA A 74 13.63 -11.51 1.98
N MET A 75 13.92 -11.22 0.70
CA MET A 75 15.06 -11.80 -0.01
C MET A 75 16.40 -11.45 0.65
N ILE A 76 16.58 -10.20 1.07
CA ILE A 76 17.79 -9.75 1.77
C ILE A 76 17.94 -10.50 3.10
N GLN A 77 16.86 -10.74 3.84
CA GLN A 77 16.92 -11.53 5.06
C GLN A 77 17.35 -12.97 4.80
N PHE A 78 16.86 -13.61 3.74
CA PHE A 78 17.30 -14.96 3.36
C PHE A 78 18.77 -15.02 2.92
N MET A 79 19.30 -13.95 2.33
CA MET A 79 20.66 -13.94 1.78
C MET A 79 21.74 -13.51 2.79
N PHE A 80 21.43 -12.60 3.71
CA PHE A 80 22.44 -11.92 4.54
C PHE A 80 22.29 -12.11 6.05
N SER A 81 21.23 -12.79 6.51
CA SER A 81 21.02 -13.01 7.94
C SER A 81 21.40 -14.43 8.35
N GLU A 82 21.98 -14.60 9.53
CA GLU A 82 22.13 -15.91 10.14
C GLU A 82 20.75 -16.56 10.25
N LEU A 83 20.61 -17.73 9.63
CA LEU A 83 19.36 -18.50 9.51
C LEU A 83 18.95 -19.08 10.86
N THR A 84 18.52 -18.19 11.74
CA THR A 84 17.83 -18.53 12.99
C THR A 84 16.34 -18.67 12.71
N GLY A 85 15.66 -19.59 13.41
CA GLY A 85 14.24 -19.89 13.16
C GLY A 85 13.31 -18.66 13.20
N TRP A 86 13.64 -17.66 14.03
CA TRP A 86 12.91 -16.39 14.10
C TRP A 86 13.08 -15.52 12.85
N VAL A 87 14.29 -15.40 12.31
CA VAL A 87 14.58 -14.63 11.09
C VAL A 87 13.85 -15.22 9.89
N ILE A 88 13.81 -16.55 9.79
CA ILE A 88 13.04 -17.26 8.76
C ILE A 88 11.55 -16.92 8.87
N GLY A 89 11.00 -16.92 10.08
CA GLY A 89 9.60 -16.55 10.33
C GLY A 89 9.27 -15.13 9.88
N VAL A 90 10.13 -14.15 10.21
CA VAL A 90 9.96 -12.75 9.80
C VAL A 90 10.10 -12.58 8.28
N ALA A 91 11.08 -13.25 7.66
CA ALA A 91 11.29 -13.20 6.22
C ALA A 91 10.09 -13.77 5.45
N ILE A 92 9.52 -14.90 5.91
CA ILE A 92 8.31 -15.48 5.32
C ILE A 92 7.11 -14.53 5.46
N ALA A 93 6.94 -13.89 6.61
CA ALA A 93 5.86 -12.93 6.81
C ALA A 93 5.97 -11.72 5.87
N PHE A 94 7.18 -11.16 5.71
CA PHE A 94 7.44 -10.09 4.75
C PHE A 94 7.25 -10.52 3.30
N LEU A 95 7.65 -11.73 2.95
CA LEU A 95 7.43 -12.28 1.62
C LEU A 95 5.94 -12.43 1.32
N ALA A 96 5.17 -13.00 2.25
CA ALA A 96 3.72 -13.20 2.09
C ALA A 96 2.97 -11.87 1.95
N LEU A 97 3.27 -10.90 2.82
CA LEU A 97 2.68 -9.55 2.74
C LEU A 97 3.13 -8.81 1.47
N GLY A 98 4.39 -8.97 1.08
CA GLY A 98 4.95 -8.38 -0.13
C GLY A 98 4.25 -8.89 -1.39
N LEU A 99 4.14 -10.21 -1.53
CA LEU A 99 3.45 -10.86 -2.66
C LEU A 99 1.96 -10.50 -2.70
N PHE A 100 1.28 -10.49 -1.54
CA PHE A 100 -0.13 -10.09 -1.47
C PHE A 100 -0.32 -8.66 -1.98
N ASN A 101 0.51 -7.72 -1.51
CA ASN A 101 0.46 -6.32 -1.93
C ASN A 101 0.78 -6.16 -3.42
N LEU A 102 1.73 -6.93 -3.95
CA LEU A 102 2.09 -6.92 -5.35
C LEU A 102 0.94 -7.41 -6.23
N ILE A 103 0.32 -8.55 -5.90
CA ILE A 103 -0.81 -9.13 -6.65
C ILE A 103 -2.00 -8.17 -6.63
N MET A 104 -2.37 -7.67 -5.46
CA MET A 104 -3.50 -6.72 -5.33
C MET A 104 -3.21 -5.39 -6.03
N GLY A 105 -1.97 -4.91 -5.94
CA GLY A 105 -1.50 -3.73 -6.65
C GLY A 105 -1.61 -3.88 -8.16
N ILE A 106 -1.07 -4.97 -8.74
CA ILE A 106 -1.14 -5.26 -10.18
C ILE A 106 -2.59 -5.39 -10.64
N ARG A 107 -3.42 -6.13 -9.91
CA ARG A 107 -4.84 -6.32 -10.25
C ARG A 107 -5.58 -4.99 -10.30
N HIS A 108 -5.39 -4.13 -9.29
CA HIS A 108 -5.98 -2.81 -9.28
C HIS A 108 -5.40 -1.90 -10.38
N TYR A 109 -4.09 -1.96 -10.63
CA TYR A 109 -3.45 -1.16 -11.66
C TYR A 109 -4.07 -1.46 -13.04
N ARG A 110 -4.18 -2.74 -13.40
CA ARG A 110 -4.82 -3.18 -14.65
C ARG A 110 -6.28 -2.74 -14.76
N MET A 111 -7.01 -2.71 -13.64
CA MET A 111 -8.43 -2.35 -13.64
C MET A 111 -8.68 -0.83 -13.75
N TYR A 112 -7.82 -0.01 -13.13
CA TYR A 112 -8.05 1.44 -13.00
C TYR A 112 -7.17 2.30 -13.92
N ALA A 113 -6.03 1.81 -14.39
CA ALA A 113 -5.21 2.51 -15.39
C ALA A 113 -6.01 2.97 -16.62
N PRO A 114 -6.70 2.08 -17.37
CA PRO A 114 -7.44 2.50 -18.57
C PRO A 114 -8.56 3.50 -18.26
N LYS A 115 -9.17 3.41 -17.08
CA LYS A 115 -10.24 4.31 -16.65
C LYS A 115 -9.73 5.73 -16.39
N VAL A 116 -8.57 5.84 -15.74
CA VAL A 116 -7.92 7.14 -15.51
C VAL A 116 -7.52 7.80 -16.83
N TYR A 117 -6.96 7.04 -17.78
CA TYR A 117 -6.61 7.58 -19.11
C TYR A 117 -7.84 8.06 -19.90
N ALA A 118 -8.95 7.32 -19.84
CA ALA A 118 -10.21 7.73 -20.46
C ALA A 118 -10.76 9.00 -19.82
N ASP A 119 -10.65 9.13 -18.50
CA ASP A 119 -11.11 10.30 -17.75
C ASP A 119 -10.31 11.57 -18.09
N THR A 120 -9.01 11.45 -18.34
CA THR A 120 -8.12 12.58 -18.69
C THR A 120 -8.20 13.00 -20.16
N LYS A 121 -8.68 12.15 -21.07
CA LYS A 121 -8.84 12.49 -22.49
C LYS A 121 -10.07 13.36 -22.81
N HIS A 122 -10.99 13.48 -21.85
CA HIS A 122 -12.25 14.21 -22.00
C HIS A 122 -12.33 15.49 -21.14
N THR A 123 -11.20 15.94 -20.60
CA THR A 123 -10.99 17.21 -19.90
C THR A 123 -10.14 18.10 -20.76
#